data_AF-A0A967QID1-F1
#
_entry.id   AF-A0A967QID1-F1
#
_cell.length_a   1.000
_cell.length_b   1.000
_cell.length_c   1.000
_cell.angle_alpha   90.00
_cell.angle_beta   90.00
_cell.angle_gamma   90.00
#
_symmetry.space_group_name_H-M   'P 1'
#
loop_
_entity.id
_entity.type
_entity.pdbx_description
1 polymer ?
#
loop_
_entity_poly.entity_id
_entity_poly.type
_entity_poly.pdbx_seq_one_letter_code
_entity_poly.pdbx_strand_id
1 'polypeptide(L)' 'PDEPDPDAIVDVEATYLCSVCGMQLTVTYAQADDELAPPRHCREDMVPA' A
#
# COMPACT_ATOMS: atom_id res chain seq x y z
N PRO A 1 -10.48 -12.94 -12.77
CA PRO A 1 -10.59 -11.74 -11.91
C PRO A 1 -11.18 -10.64 -12.79
N ASP A 2 -12.24 -9.99 -12.31
CA ASP A 2 -12.76 -8.79 -12.95
C ASP A 2 -11.70 -7.69 -12.86
N GLU A 3 -11.61 -6.86 -13.90
CA GLU A 3 -10.70 -5.71 -13.89
C GLU A 3 -11.17 -4.73 -12.79
N PRO A 4 -10.28 -4.17 -11.97
CA PRO A 4 -10.67 -3.22 -10.94
C PRO A 4 -11.22 -1.94 -11.58
N ASP A 5 -12.35 -1.45 -11.08
CA ASP A 5 -12.98 -0.22 -11.55
C ASP A 5 -12.07 1.00 -11.27
N PRO A 6 -11.67 1.78 -12.29
CA PRO A 6 -10.81 2.94 -12.08
C PRO A 6 -11.50 4.06 -11.30
N ASP A 7 -12.82 4.11 -11.32
CA ASP A 7 -13.63 5.07 -10.56
C ASP A 7 -13.80 4.67 -9.08
N ALA A 8 -13.33 3.49 -8.67
CA ALA A 8 -13.39 3.00 -7.29
C ALA A 8 -12.12 3.33 -6.46
N ILE A 9 -11.28 4.24 -6.95
CA ILE A 9 -10.11 4.73 -6.19
C ILE A 9 -10.58 5.71 -5.12
N VAL A 10 -10.18 5.46 -3.87
CA VAL A 10 -10.48 6.29 -2.70
C VAL A 10 -9.21 6.84 -2.07
N ASP A 11 -9.35 7.99 -1.39
CA ASP A 11 -8.29 8.58 -0.59
C ASP A 11 -8.05 7.72 0.68
N VAL A 12 -6.79 7.49 0.99
CA VAL A 12 -6.33 6.75 2.17
C VAL A 12 -5.12 7.46 2.76
N GLU A 13 -4.76 7.15 4.01
CA GLU A 13 -3.50 7.62 4.60
C GLU A 13 -2.84 6.44 5.32
N ALA A 14 -2.12 5.61 4.56
CA ALA A 14 -1.45 4.43 5.09
C ALA A 14 0.06 4.59 4.96
N THR A 15 0.78 4.54 6.08
CA THR A 15 2.24 4.64 6.11
C THR A 15 2.86 3.28 6.38
N TYR A 16 3.90 2.95 5.62
CA TYR A 16 4.65 1.71 5.72
C TYR A 16 6.12 2.01 5.96
N LEU A 17 6.77 1.17 6.76
CA LEU A 17 8.20 1.20 7.06
C LEU A 17 8.88 -0.09 6.58
N CYS A 18 10.01 0.04 5.90
CA CYS A 18 10.86 -1.10 5.62
C CYS A 18 11.72 -1.42 6.85
N SER A 19 11.52 -2.62 7.43
CA SER A 19 12.28 -3.11 8.58
C SER A 19 13.78 -3.30 8.32
N VAL A 20 14.20 -3.42 7.05
CA VAL A 20 15.59 -3.66 6.65
C VAL A 20 16.41 -2.37 6.60
N CYS A 21 15.90 -1.36 5.91
CA CYS A 21 16.66 -0.14 5.59
C CYS A 21 16.06 1.13 6.20
N GLY A 22 14.86 1.07 6.77
CA GLY A 22 14.17 2.21 7.39
C GLY A 22 13.47 3.15 6.40
N MET A 23 13.35 2.78 5.12
CA MET A 23 12.58 3.57 4.14
C MET A 23 11.11 3.65 4.56
N GLN A 24 10.51 4.83 4.44
CA GLN A 24 9.08 5.06 4.65
C GLN A 24 8.36 5.34 3.33
N LEU A 25 7.15 4.83 3.20
CA LEU A 25 6.25 5.06 2.07
C LEU A 25 4.86 5.37 2.61
N THR A 26 4.27 6.48 2.17
CA THR A 26 2.86 6.80 2.45
C THR A 26 2.04 6.58 1.18
N VAL A 27 1.03 5.72 1.28
CA VAL A 27 0.03 5.51 0.24
C VAL A 27 -1.13 6.46 0.53
N THR A 28 -1.47 7.27 -0.47
CA THR A 28 -2.55 8.27 -0.37
C THR A 28 -3.81 7.90 -1.14
N TYR A 29 -3.76 6.91 -2.02
CA TYR A 29 -4.90 6.44 -2.81
C TYR A 29 -4.85 4.92 -3.01
N ALA A 30 -6.00 4.25 -2.91
CA ALA A 30 -6.13 2.81 -3.09
C ALA A 30 -7.52 2.44 -3.65
N GLN A 31 -7.68 1.21 -4.13
CA GLN A 31 -8.98 0.67 -4.53
C GLN A 31 -9.86 0.43 -3.29
N ALA A 32 -11.13 0.84 -3.33
CA ALA A 32 -12.02 0.79 -2.17
C ALA A 32 -12.25 -0.61 -1.60
N ASP A 33 -12.35 -1.62 -2.47
CA ASP A 33 -12.69 -3.00 -2.11
C ASP A 33 -11.46 -3.91 -1.91
N ASP A 34 -10.24 -3.37 -2.09
CA ASP A 34 -9.00 -4.14 -1.95
C ASP A 34 -8.34 -3.84 -0.60
N GLU A 35 -8.11 -4.89 0.20
CA GLU A 35 -7.35 -4.75 1.43
C GLU A 35 -5.91 -4.32 1.06
N LEU A 36 -5.47 -3.17 1.57
CA LEU A 36 -4.20 -2.57 1.15
C LEU A 36 -3.01 -3.44 1.59
N ALA A 37 -2.58 -4.31 0.69
CA ALA A 37 -1.47 -5.21 0.92
C ALA A 37 -0.17 -4.41 1.13
N PRO A 38 0.69 -4.82 2.08
CA PRO A 38 1.92 -4.09 2.32
C PRO A 38 2.82 -4.10 1.07
N PRO A 39 3.39 -2.95 0.69
CA PRO A 39 4.31 -2.88 -0.42
C PRO A 39 5.62 -3.61 -0.12
N ARG A 40 6.33 -4.04 -1.17
CA ARG A 40 7.63 -4.71 -1.03
C ARG A 40 8.79 -3.76 -1.26
N HIS A 41 9.77 -3.79 -0.36
CA HIS A 41 11.04 -3.06 -0.46
C HIS A 41 12.19 -3.88 0.12
N CYS A 42 13.42 -3.70 -0.37
CA CYS A 42 14.56 -4.57 -0.01
C CYS A 42 14.33 -6.08 -0.20
N ARG A 43 13.35 -6.47 -1.02
CA ARG A 43 12.84 -7.84 -1.20
C ARG A 43 12.01 -8.40 -0.04
N GLU A 44 11.70 -7.58 0.96
CA GLU A 44 10.80 -7.92 2.06
C GLU A 44 9.50 -7.12 1.98
N ASP A 45 8.45 -7.63 2.61
CA ASP A 45 7.21 -6.89 2.80
C ASP A 45 7.42 -5.80 3.86
N MET A 46 6.95 -4.59 3.58
CA MET A 46 7.00 -3.51 4.55
C MET A 46 5.97 -3.74 5.66
N VAL A 47 6.16 -3.09 6.81
CA VAL A 47 5.23 -3.16 7.94
C VAL A 47 4.49 -1.84 8.09
N PRO A 48 3.25 -1.82 8.61
CA PRO A 48 2.58 -0.58 8.99
C PRO A 48 3.44 0.22 9.97
N ALA A 49 3.62 1.51 9.69
CA ALA A 49 4.41 2.44 10.52
C ALA A 49 3.57 3.07 11.63
#